data_AF-A0A920HD91-F1
#
_entry.id   AF-A0A920HD91-F1
#
_cell.length_a   1.000
_cell.length_b   1.000
_cell.length_c   1.000
_cell.angle_alpha   90.00
_cell.angle_beta   90.00
_cell.angle_gamma   90.00
#
_symmetry.space_group_name_H-M   'P 1'
#
loop_
_entity.id
_entity.type
_entity.pdbx_description
1 polymer ?
#
loop_
_entity_poly.entity_id
_entity_poly.type
_entity_poly.pdbx_seq_one_letter_code
_entity_poly.pdbx_strand_id
1 'polypeptide(L)' 'MKELDYGAGYTYDHDDPDGFSAQNCFPDSLPRQSFYQPAERGFEREIAKRLAYWDRLRKVKSYGRSDETD' A
#
# COMPACT_ATOMS: atom_id res chain seq x y z
N MET A 1 -7.96 -27.39 -5.13
CA MET A 1 -7.38 -26.04 -5.45
C MET A 1 -8.33 -24.89 -5.13
N LYS A 2 -9.64 -24.98 -5.39
CA LYS A 2 -10.62 -23.96 -4.90
C LYS A 2 -10.77 -23.90 -3.37
N GLU A 3 -10.40 -24.96 -2.66
CA GLU A 3 -10.52 -25.05 -1.19
C GLU A 3 -9.44 -24.27 -0.41
N LEU A 4 -8.45 -23.69 -1.08
CA LEU A 4 -7.31 -23.04 -0.41
C LEU A 4 -7.42 -21.51 -0.35
N ASP A 5 -8.58 -20.95 -0.70
CA ASP A 5 -8.91 -19.51 -0.58
C ASP A 5 -7.82 -18.55 -1.12
N TYR A 6 -7.05 -19.02 -2.10
CA TYR A 6 -5.96 -18.26 -2.70
C TYR A 6 -6.54 -17.03 -3.39
N GLY A 7 -6.29 -15.86 -2.80
CA GLY A 7 -6.72 -14.57 -3.33
C GLY A 7 -7.91 -13.93 -2.59
N ALA A 8 -8.46 -14.57 -1.55
CA ALA A 8 -9.40 -13.87 -0.68
C ALA A 8 -8.74 -12.66 -0.02
N GLY A 9 -9.46 -11.53 -0.04
CA GLY A 9 -8.95 -10.27 0.47
C GLY A 9 -7.93 -9.56 -0.45
N TYR A 10 -7.67 -10.07 -1.66
CA TYR A 10 -6.92 -9.31 -2.66
C TYR A 10 -7.73 -8.10 -3.14
N THR A 11 -7.09 -6.94 -3.16
CA THR A 11 -7.67 -5.69 -3.67
C THR A 11 -6.91 -5.26 -4.91
N TYR A 12 -7.63 -5.09 -6.02
CA TYR A 12 -7.03 -4.64 -7.26
C TYR A 12 -6.82 -3.12 -7.24
N ASP A 13 -5.57 -2.68 -7.34
CA ASP A 13 -5.22 -1.25 -7.20
C ASP A 13 -5.94 -0.32 -8.19
N HIS A 14 -6.26 -0.80 -9.39
CA HIS A 14 -6.89 0.01 -10.43
C HIS A 14 -8.38 0.27 -10.19
N ASP A 15 -9.03 -0.52 -9.34
CA ASP A 15 -10.43 -0.29 -8.96
C ASP A 15 -10.55 0.76 -7.84
N ASP A 16 -9.44 1.10 -7.17
CA ASP A 16 -9.42 2.16 -6.16
C ASP A 16 -9.45 3.55 -6.86
N PRO A 17 -10.24 4.52 -6.38
CA PRO A 17 -10.31 5.87 -6.96
C PRO A 17 -8.95 6.59 -7.09
N ASP A 18 -8.02 6.28 -6.20
CA ASP A 18 -6.66 6.84 -6.21
C ASP A 18 -5.68 6.01 -7.07
N GLY A 19 -6.15 4.92 -7.67
CA GLY A 19 -5.32 3.90 -8.34
C GLY A 19 -4.33 3.22 -7.39
N PHE A 20 -4.67 3.17 -6.09
CA PHE A 20 -3.81 2.66 -5.02
C PHE A 20 -4.64 2.17 -3.83
N SER A 21 -4.77 0.85 -3.69
CA SER A 21 -5.55 0.18 -2.65
C SER A 21 -4.95 0.27 -1.24
N ALA A 22 -3.68 0.65 -1.14
CA ALA A 22 -2.89 0.59 0.10
C ALA A 22 -2.73 -0.84 0.68
N GLN A 23 -3.00 -1.91 -0.08
CA GLN A 23 -2.84 -3.29 0.36
C GLN A 23 -1.43 -3.58 0.91
N ASN A 24 -1.35 -4.40 1.96
CA ASN A 24 -0.08 -4.91 2.45
C ASN A 24 0.36 -6.11 1.60
N CYS A 25 1.43 -5.93 0.83
CA CYS A 25 2.01 -6.98 -0.02
C CYS A 25 3.13 -7.76 0.68
N PHE A 26 3.45 -7.42 1.93
CA PHE A 26 4.37 -8.22 2.75
C PHE A 26 3.63 -9.41 3.39
N PRO A 27 4.32 -10.53 3.65
CA PRO A 27 3.76 -11.61 4.47
C PRO A 27 3.28 -11.08 5.82
N ASP A 28 2.24 -11.69 6.39
CA ASP A 28 1.68 -11.27 7.69
C ASP A 28 2.69 -11.32 8.83
N SER A 29 3.67 -12.22 8.75
CA SER A 29 4.76 -12.36 9.71
C SER A 29 5.83 -11.26 9.61
N LEU A 30 5.79 -10.43 8.56
CA LEU A 30 6.77 -9.39 8.31
C LEU A 30 6.09 -8.01 8.37
N PRO A 31 6.39 -7.19 9.40
CA PRO A 31 5.94 -5.81 9.39
C PRO A 31 6.55 -5.09 8.17
N ARG A 32 5.77 -4.18 7.59
CA ARG A 32 6.17 -3.41 6.41
C ARG A 32 7.57 -2.80 6.59
N GLN A 33 8.45 -3.08 5.63
CA GLN A 33 9.83 -2.58 5.61
C GLN A 33 10.05 -1.59 4.46
N SER A 34 11.01 -0.68 4.64
CA SER A 34 11.49 0.23 3.60
C SER A 34 12.87 -0.21 3.11
N PHE A 35 12.91 -0.98 2.02
CA PHE A 35 14.16 -1.48 1.44
C PHE A 35 14.81 -0.52 0.44
N TYR A 36 14.02 0.39 -0.15
CA TYR A 36 14.50 1.33 -1.14
C TYR A 36 14.45 2.76 -0.59
N GLN A 37 15.60 3.44 -0.64
CA GLN A 37 15.79 4.81 -0.19
C GLN A 37 16.33 5.62 -1.37
N PRO A 38 15.46 6.25 -2.19
CA PRO A 38 15.89 7.02 -3.35
C PRO A 38 16.80 8.18 -2.94
N ALA A 39 17.83 8.46 -3.76
CA ALA A 39 18.69 9.62 -3.55
C ALA A 39 18.04 10.91 -4.09
N GLU A 40 18.49 12.06 -3.59
CA GLU A 40 18.02 13.39 -3.99
C GLU A 40 18.56 13.87 -5.35
N ARG A 41 18.85 12.94 -6.28
CA ARG A 41 19.45 13.23 -7.59
C ARG A 41 18.59 12.72 -8.74
N GLY A 42 18.54 13.48 -9.82
CA GLY A 42 17.83 13.08 -11.04
C GLY A 42 16.36 12.73 -10.79
N PHE A 43 15.89 11.65 -11.41
CA PHE A 43 14.50 11.22 -11.33
C PHE A 43 14.14 10.57 -9.99
N GLU A 44 15.13 10.07 -9.23
CA GLU A 44 14.90 9.48 -7.91
C GLU A 44 14.27 10.47 -6.93
N ARG A 45 14.52 11.78 -7.10
CA ARG A 45 13.84 12.83 -6.32
C ARG A 45 12.32 12.82 -6.53
N GLU A 46 11.84 12.57 -7.75
CA GLU A 46 10.41 12.46 -8.01
C GLU A 46 9.84 11.15 -7.47
N ILE A 47 10.61 10.07 -7.53
CA ILE A 47 10.25 8.80 -6.90
C ILE A 47 10.11 8.98 -5.37
N ALA A 48 11.02 9.70 -4.71
CA ALA A 48 10.95 10.00 -3.29
C ALA A 48 9.65 10.71 -2.91
N LYS A 49 9.25 11.73 -3.70
CA LYS A 49 7.97 12.43 -3.52
C LYS A 49 6.77 11.49 -3.68
N ARG A 50 6.82 10.60 -4.68
CA ARG A 50 5.74 9.63 -4.94
C ARG A 50 5.61 8.60 -3.81
N LEU A 51 6.72 8.09 -3.29
CA LEU A 51 6.73 7.20 -2.13
C LEU A 51 6.14 7.90 -0.89
N ALA A 52 6.56 9.14 -0.61
CA ALA A 52 6.01 9.93 0.49
C ALA A 52 4.50 10.21 0.32
N TYR A 53 4.02 10.42 -0.91
CA TYR A 53 2.59 10.52 -1.20
C TYR A 53 1.85 9.23 -0.85
N TRP A 54 2.32 8.08 -1.32
CA TRP A 54 1.68 6.79 -1.02
C TRP A 54 1.71 6.45 0.47
N ASP A 55 2.76 6.82 1.20
CA ASP A 55 2.82 6.63 2.65
C ASP A 55 1.77 7.46 3.39
N ARG A 56 1.51 8.69 2.95
CA ARG A 56 0.41 9.50 3.50
C ARG A 56 -0.95 8.92 3.14
N LEU A 57 -1.16 8.56 1.87
CA LEU A 57 -2.42 8.01 1.41
C LEU A 57 -2.78 6.71 2.14
N ARG A 58 -1.78 5.85 2.38
CA ARG A 58 -1.93 4.63 3.17
C ARG A 58 -2.41 4.91 4.59
N LYS A 59 -1.85 5.93 5.26
CA LYS A 59 -2.30 6.32 6.61
C LYS A 59 -3.77 6.77 6.59
N VAL A 60 -4.15 7.61 5.64
CA VAL A 60 -5.54 8.09 5.50
C VAL A 60 -6.51 6.92 5.30
N LYS A 61 -6.21 6.01 4.36
CA LYS A 61 -7.05 4.83 4.10
C LYS A 61 -7.10 3.87 5.29
N SER A 62 -6.03 3.77 6.09
CA SER A 62 -6.06 2.96 7.32
C SER A 62 -6.94 3.55 8.42
N TYR A 63 -7.02 4.88 8.54
CA TYR A 63 -7.90 5.55 9.50
C TYR A 63 -9.37 5.52 9.06
N GLY A 64 -9.67 5.74 7.77
CA GLY A 64 -11.04 5.67 7.28
C GLY A 64 -11.69 4.29 7.45
N ARG A 65 -10.88 3.22 7.54
CA ARG A 65 -11.36 1.85 7.71
C ARG A 65 -11.64 1.47 9.19
N SER A 66 -11.15 2.25 10.16
CA SER A 66 -11.48 2.02 11.58
C SER A 66 -12.84 2.60 11.99
N ASP A 67 -13.38 3.56 11.24
CA ASP A 67 -14.69 4.18 11.52
C ASP A 67 -15.89 3.37 10.98
N GLU A 68 -15.65 2.33 10.17
CA GLU A 68 -16.70 1.50 9.55
C GLU A 68 -16.95 0.19 10.33
N THR A 69 -16.29 0.00 11.47
CA THR A 69 -16.35 -1.24 12.28
C THR A 69 -16.86 -1.04 13.72
N ASP A 70 -17.54 0.09 14.02
CA ASP A 70 -18.24 0.33 15.29
C ASP A 70 -19.77 0.28 15.11
#